data_AF-A0A0R2KHQ6-F1
#
_entry.id   AF-A0A0R2KHQ6-F1
#
_cell.length_a   1.000
_cell.length_b   1.000
_cell.length_c   1.000
_cell.angle_alpha   90.00
_cell.angle_beta   90.00
_cell.angle_gamma   90.00
#
_symmetry.space_group_name_H-M   'P 1'
#
loop_
_entity.id
_entity.type
_entity.pdbx_description
1 polymer ?
#
loop_
_entity_poly.entity_id
_entity_poly.type
_entity_poly.pdbx_seq_one_letter_code
_entity_poly.pdbx_strand_id
1 'polypeptide(L)'
;MAELKAEEWLIFFSAKQARRPAVIRQILTKRLSNSALFWGMRYQILDHINVCPQLDTVHFDRQIDLLCKKKYLNRNNNGTVILTELGLAKKDVLKKRQTLTCPELFNVYRIPDLIWMIRLLVQVASEASWGNSRYYVAVDNFECQVVIKKWLKHYSMNFLQENLLKELTNFLQQEKPLTAWIFCSQFAGHNTVPATTEQLAKQSGLSQLEIETIFLDLSSRFALHLIKVRSPLCSIIEHFKIKNSLFDKSRAALKQALNGVSIADMAQQTQLKESTICEHLLNAAIIEKNFPYSLFLNSTEEKELTDLLPSDIDQWQYKLVGQFQDQISFFKYRLFAIKRSHKTIGYK
;
A
#
# COMPACT_ATOMS: atom_id res chain seq x y z
N MET A 1 -1.80 16.99 -0.51
CA MET A 1 -0.63 16.44 -1.19
C MET A 1 -0.25 17.42 -2.27
N ALA A 2 0.88 18.08 -2.09
CA ALA A 2 1.56 18.84 -3.11
C ALA A 2 1.72 18.00 -4.38
N GLU A 3 1.70 18.68 -5.53
CA GLU A 3 1.88 18.02 -6.82
C GLU A 3 3.24 17.30 -6.86
N LEU A 4 3.19 15.97 -7.04
CA LEU A 4 4.40 15.16 -7.16
C LEU A 4 5.17 15.59 -8.41
N LYS A 5 6.43 15.98 -8.22
CA LYS A 5 7.32 16.25 -9.36
C LYS A 5 7.54 14.96 -10.14
N ALA A 6 7.70 15.09 -11.46
CA ALA A 6 7.88 13.93 -12.34
C ALA A 6 9.04 13.02 -11.87
N GLU A 7 10.14 13.58 -11.37
CA GLU A 7 11.29 12.78 -10.92
C GLU A 7 10.95 11.82 -9.77
N GLU A 8 9.93 12.09 -8.95
CA GLU A 8 9.53 11.22 -7.83
C GLU A 8 9.09 9.83 -8.31
N TRP A 9 8.58 9.70 -9.54
CA TRP A 9 8.17 8.41 -10.10
C TRP A 9 9.33 7.44 -10.37
N LEU A 10 10.57 7.94 -10.45
CA LEU A 10 11.74 7.12 -10.72
C LEU A 10 11.93 6.00 -9.69
N ILE A 11 11.42 6.18 -8.45
CA ILE A 11 11.48 5.16 -7.40
C ILE A 11 10.82 3.84 -7.82
N PHE A 12 9.80 3.90 -8.70
CA PHE A 12 9.05 2.74 -9.17
C PHE A 12 9.62 2.07 -10.42
N PHE A 13 10.69 2.59 -11.02
CA PHE A 13 11.35 1.99 -12.19
C PHE A 13 12.64 1.24 -11.81
N SER A 14 13.16 0.40 -12.70
CA SER A 14 14.39 -0.37 -12.48
C SER A 14 15.35 -0.19 -13.64
N ALA A 15 16.65 -0.25 -13.36
CA ALA A 15 17.71 -0.26 -14.38
C ALA A 15 17.98 -1.68 -14.93
N LYS A 16 17.48 -2.71 -14.24
CA LYS A 16 17.70 -4.13 -14.60
C LYS A 16 16.47 -4.81 -15.20
N GLN A 17 15.29 -4.26 -14.94
CA GLN A 17 14.01 -4.84 -15.34
C GLN A 17 13.13 -3.75 -15.94
N ALA A 18 12.70 -3.93 -17.19
CA ALA A 18 11.77 -3.02 -17.82
C ALA A 18 10.38 -3.16 -17.18
N ARG A 19 9.75 -2.04 -16.84
CA ARG A 19 8.48 -2.00 -16.12
C ARG A 19 7.39 -1.34 -16.93
N ARG A 20 6.17 -1.83 -16.78
CA ARG A 20 4.97 -1.24 -17.42
C ARG A 20 4.46 -0.09 -16.56
N PRO A 21 4.43 1.17 -17.06
CA PRO A 21 3.86 2.29 -16.31
C PRO A 21 2.41 2.04 -15.87
N ALA A 22 1.62 1.34 -16.71
CA ALA A 22 0.25 0.96 -16.38
C ALA A 22 0.12 0.08 -15.13
N VAL A 23 1.05 -0.86 -14.92
CA VAL A 23 1.05 -1.70 -13.71
C VAL A 23 1.31 -0.83 -12.48
N ILE A 24 2.28 0.09 -12.54
CA ILE A 24 2.60 0.99 -11.44
C ILE A 24 1.36 1.81 -11.05
N ARG A 25 0.67 2.42 -12.03
CA ARG A 25 -0.59 3.15 -11.76
C ARG A 25 -1.67 2.26 -11.12
N GLN A 26 -1.86 1.05 -11.62
CA GLN A 26 -2.86 0.12 -11.09
C GLN A 26 -2.57 -0.28 -9.63
N ILE A 27 -1.29 -0.48 -9.29
CA ILE A 27 -0.85 -0.71 -7.90
C ILE A 27 -1.15 0.52 -7.04
N LEU A 28 -0.65 1.69 -7.43
CA LEU A 28 -0.78 2.92 -6.63
C LEU A 28 -2.25 3.33 -6.39
N THR A 29 -3.14 3.05 -7.35
CA THR A 29 -4.57 3.42 -7.30
C THR A 29 -5.49 2.31 -6.80
N LYS A 30 -4.96 1.12 -6.48
CA LYS A 30 -5.74 -0.08 -6.11
C LYS A 30 -6.70 -0.59 -7.21
N ARG A 31 -6.47 -0.23 -8.49
CA ARG A 31 -7.21 -0.78 -9.65
C ARG A 31 -6.58 -2.11 -10.09
N LEU A 32 -6.66 -3.10 -9.21
CA LEU A 32 -5.87 -4.33 -9.28
C LEU A 32 -6.53 -5.39 -10.18
N SER A 33 -5.82 -5.81 -11.24
CA SER A 33 -6.09 -7.06 -11.95
C SER A 33 -5.11 -8.14 -11.48
N ASN A 34 -5.40 -9.42 -11.77
CA ASN A 34 -4.45 -10.51 -11.46
C ASN A 34 -3.08 -10.29 -12.16
N SER A 35 -3.08 -9.80 -13.40
CA SER A 35 -1.83 -9.42 -14.08
C SER A 35 -1.12 -8.25 -13.41
N ALA A 36 -1.85 -7.25 -12.92
CA ALA A 36 -1.26 -6.13 -12.18
C ALA A 36 -0.57 -6.60 -10.91
N LEU A 37 -1.23 -7.48 -10.15
CA LEU A 37 -0.68 -8.06 -8.93
C LEU A 37 0.54 -8.93 -9.21
N PHE A 38 0.49 -9.78 -10.25
CA PHE A 38 1.65 -10.57 -10.64
C PHE A 38 2.86 -9.69 -10.96
N TRP A 39 2.67 -8.66 -11.80
CA TRP A 39 3.77 -7.77 -12.15
C TRP A 39 4.19 -6.87 -10.99
N GLY A 40 3.25 -6.44 -10.14
CA GLY A 40 3.56 -5.72 -8.91
C GLY A 40 4.43 -6.55 -7.97
N MET A 41 4.18 -7.86 -7.87
CA MET A 41 5.03 -8.81 -7.14
C MET A 41 6.44 -8.87 -7.76
N ARG A 42 6.53 -9.10 -9.08
CA ARG A 42 7.81 -9.12 -9.82
C ARG A 42 8.61 -7.84 -9.64
N TYR A 43 7.92 -6.71 -9.63
CA TYR A 43 8.51 -5.38 -9.49
C TYR A 43 8.82 -5.03 -8.02
N GLN A 44 8.39 -5.85 -7.06
CA GLN A 44 8.53 -5.63 -5.62
C GLN A 44 7.94 -4.28 -5.19
N ILE A 45 6.69 -4.02 -5.61
CA ILE A 45 5.96 -2.78 -5.30
C ILE A 45 4.56 -3.05 -4.71
N LEU A 46 4.26 -4.28 -4.29
CA LEU A 46 2.95 -4.63 -3.72
C LEU A 46 2.67 -3.94 -2.38
N ASP A 47 3.72 -3.55 -1.66
CA ASP A 47 3.66 -2.71 -0.47
C ASP A 47 3.09 -1.31 -0.79
N HIS A 48 3.18 -0.83 -2.03
CA HIS A 48 2.65 0.47 -2.46
C HIS A 48 1.20 0.44 -2.97
N ILE A 49 0.48 -0.68 -2.77
CA ILE A 49 -0.92 -0.75 -3.15
C ILE A 49 -1.71 0.36 -2.44
N ASN A 50 -2.47 1.12 -3.22
CA ASN A 50 -3.38 2.17 -2.72
C ASN A 50 -2.70 3.39 -2.07
N VAL A 51 -1.40 3.61 -2.25
CA VAL A 51 -0.70 4.79 -1.70
C VAL A 51 -1.15 6.10 -2.37
N CYS A 52 -1.59 6.06 -3.63
CA CYS A 52 -2.09 7.23 -4.37
C CYS A 52 -3.46 6.93 -5.01
N PRO A 53 -4.54 6.82 -4.23
CA PRO A 53 -5.86 6.44 -4.75
C PRO A 53 -6.44 7.45 -5.74
N GLN A 54 -6.08 8.73 -5.60
CA GLN A 54 -6.54 9.85 -6.44
C GLN A 54 -5.54 10.22 -7.55
N LEU A 55 -4.61 9.32 -7.91
CA LEU A 55 -3.65 9.57 -8.97
C LEU A 55 -4.34 9.86 -10.30
N ASP A 56 -4.10 11.04 -10.86
CA ASP A 56 -4.46 11.35 -12.24
C ASP A 56 -3.58 10.54 -13.20
N THR A 57 -4.19 9.56 -13.86
CA THR A 57 -3.48 8.65 -14.76
C THR A 57 -2.95 9.35 -16.02
N VAL A 58 -3.67 10.38 -16.52
CA VAL A 58 -3.27 11.13 -17.70
C VAL A 58 -2.07 12.02 -17.37
N HIS A 59 -2.13 12.70 -16.23
CA HIS A 59 -1.01 13.49 -15.74
C HIS A 59 0.23 12.60 -15.48
N PHE A 60 0.04 11.45 -14.84
CA PHE A 60 1.12 10.47 -14.63
C PHE A 60 1.78 10.06 -15.96
N ASP A 61 0.99 9.68 -16.98
CA ASP A 61 1.54 9.27 -18.28
C ASP A 61 2.34 10.38 -18.95
N ARG A 62 1.85 11.64 -18.90
CA ARG A 62 2.60 12.81 -19.37
C ARG A 62 3.91 13.01 -18.62
N GLN A 63 3.94 12.78 -17.31
CA GLN A 63 5.16 12.87 -16.52
C GLN A 63 6.16 11.76 -16.89
N ILE A 64 5.70 10.53 -17.18
CA ILE A 64 6.59 9.48 -17.69
C ILE A 64 7.18 9.84 -19.05
N ASP A 65 6.39 10.45 -19.95
CA ASP A 65 6.90 10.93 -21.25
C ASP A 65 7.92 12.06 -21.07
N LEU A 66 7.69 12.97 -20.12
CA LEU A 66 8.66 14.01 -19.77
C LEU A 66 9.98 13.40 -19.26
N LEU A 67 9.93 12.37 -18.42
CA LEU A 67 11.13 11.67 -17.94
C LEU A 67 11.89 10.97 -19.07
N CYS A 68 11.18 10.42 -20.06
CA CYS A 68 11.79 9.86 -21.26
C CYS A 68 12.49 10.95 -22.09
N LYS A 69 11.84 12.10 -22.32
CA LYS A 69 12.44 13.26 -23.01
C LYS A 69 13.68 13.79 -22.28
N LYS A 70 13.65 13.81 -20.94
CA LYS A 70 14.78 14.18 -20.09
C LYS A 70 15.85 13.09 -19.97
N LYS A 71 15.72 11.95 -20.67
CA LYS A 71 16.65 10.81 -20.65
C LYS A 71 16.84 10.18 -19.26
N TYR A 72 15.91 10.36 -18.33
CA TYR A 72 15.89 9.60 -17.07
C TYR A 72 15.33 8.18 -17.26
N LEU A 73 14.47 8.02 -18.27
CA LEU A 73 13.85 6.75 -18.64
C LEU A 73 14.07 6.48 -20.13
N ASN A 74 14.16 5.20 -20.49
CA ASN A 74 14.11 4.75 -21.88
C ASN A 74 12.88 3.85 -22.10
N ARG A 75 12.14 4.09 -23.18
CA ARG A 75 10.91 3.36 -23.50
C ARG A 75 11.20 2.36 -24.62
N ASN A 76 10.91 1.10 -24.35
CA ASN A 76 11.01 0.00 -25.30
C ASN A 76 9.82 -0.02 -26.27
N ASN A 77 9.96 -0.69 -27.41
CA ASN A 77 8.93 -0.81 -28.45
C ASN A 77 7.61 -1.42 -27.94
N ASN A 78 7.67 -2.28 -26.93
CA ASN A 78 6.51 -2.91 -26.30
C ASN A 78 5.83 -2.03 -25.22
N GLY A 79 6.23 -0.76 -25.08
CA GLY A 79 5.69 0.19 -24.11
C GLY A 79 6.22 0.04 -22.68
N THR A 80 7.11 -0.93 -22.43
CA THR A 80 7.83 -1.01 -21.14
C THR A 80 8.90 0.07 -21.05
N VAL A 81 9.28 0.42 -19.82
CA VAL A 81 10.19 1.52 -19.54
C VAL A 81 11.28 1.06 -18.56
N ILE A 82 12.52 1.45 -18.80
CA ILE A 82 13.69 1.11 -17.98
C ILE A 82 14.43 2.40 -17.56
N LEU A 83 15.07 2.39 -16.39
CA LEU A 83 15.92 3.50 -15.96
C LEU A 83 17.18 3.56 -16.82
N THR A 84 17.57 4.78 -17.19
CA THR A 84 18.92 5.06 -17.68
C THR A 84 19.89 5.22 -16.50
N GLU A 85 21.19 5.33 -16.77
CA GLU A 85 22.19 5.64 -15.74
C GLU A 85 21.88 6.98 -15.04
N LEU A 86 21.45 7.99 -15.81
CA LEU A 86 21.01 9.28 -15.27
C LEU A 86 19.76 9.12 -14.37
N GLY A 87 18.80 8.31 -14.80
CA GLY A 87 17.62 7.93 -14.01
C GLY A 87 17.98 7.27 -12.70
N LEU A 88 18.93 6.33 -12.74
CA LEU A 88 19.40 5.60 -11.58
C LEU A 88 20.09 6.52 -10.57
N ALA A 89 21.01 7.38 -11.03
CA ALA A 89 21.68 8.35 -10.17
C ALA A 89 20.66 9.28 -9.48
N LYS A 90 19.64 9.75 -10.22
CA LYS A 90 18.58 10.57 -9.64
C LYS A 90 17.73 9.79 -8.63
N LYS A 91 17.37 8.55 -8.94
CA LYS A 91 16.64 7.65 -8.03
C LYS A 91 17.39 7.44 -6.71
N ASP A 92 18.71 7.25 -6.77
CA ASP A 92 19.53 7.03 -5.56
C ASP A 92 19.59 8.27 -4.67
N VAL A 93 19.52 9.48 -5.25
CA VAL A 93 19.34 10.72 -4.48
C VAL A 93 17.96 10.76 -3.82
N LEU A 94 16.90 10.40 -4.56
CA LEU A 94 15.52 10.41 -4.04
C LEU A 94 15.33 9.43 -2.88
N LYS A 95 15.96 8.24 -2.95
CA LYS A 95 15.93 7.24 -1.87
C LYS A 95 16.54 7.70 -0.54
N LYS A 96 17.35 8.76 -0.54
CA LYS A 96 17.92 9.33 0.68
C LYS A 96 16.98 10.32 1.37
N ARG A 97 15.89 10.71 0.71
CA ARG A 97 14.86 11.60 1.27
C ARG A 97 13.91 10.82 2.18
N GLN A 98 13.01 11.54 2.84
CA GLN A 98 11.94 10.92 3.60
C GLN A 98 11.04 10.07 2.68
N THR A 99 10.77 8.83 3.08
CA THR A 99 9.81 7.93 2.43
C THR A 99 8.81 7.40 3.43
N LEU A 100 7.73 6.78 2.95
CA LEU A 100 6.85 5.97 3.78
C LEU A 100 7.62 4.75 4.26
N THR A 101 7.59 4.52 5.57
CA THR A 101 8.25 3.39 6.23
C THR A 101 7.41 2.12 6.16
N CYS A 102 6.08 2.26 6.23
CA CYS A 102 5.11 1.17 6.17
C CYS A 102 4.00 1.43 5.12
N PRO A 103 4.34 1.55 3.81
CA PRO A 103 3.36 1.84 2.76
C PRO A 103 2.26 0.77 2.66
N GLU A 104 2.52 -0.47 3.09
CA GLU A 104 1.57 -1.57 3.06
C GLU A 104 0.30 -1.30 3.90
N LEU A 105 0.37 -0.39 4.88
CA LEU A 105 -0.76 0.01 5.70
C LEU A 105 -1.89 0.64 4.87
N PHE A 106 -1.58 1.26 3.72
CA PHE A 106 -2.57 1.86 2.82
C PHE A 106 -3.50 0.84 2.18
N ASN A 107 -3.07 -0.42 2.12
CA ASN A 107 -3.90 -1.50 1.64
C ASN A 107 -4.78 -2.11 2.74
N VAL A 108 -4.44 -1.90 4.01
CA VAL A 108 -5.15 -2.45 5.17
C VAL A 108 -6.13 -1.45 5.79
N TYR A 109 -5.77 -0.17 5.83
CA TYR A 109 -6.55 0.88 6.49
C TYR A 109 -6.87 2.04 5.54
N ARG A 110 -7.98 2.74 5.82
CA ARG A 110 -8.31 4.01 5.18
C ARG A 110 -7.44 5.13 5.77
N ILE A 111 -6.18 5.20 5.34
CA ILE A 111 -5.19 6.16 5.87
C ILE A 111 -5.67 7.62 5.82
N PRO A 112 -6.30 8.12 4.74
CA PRO A 112 -6.83 9.49 4.74
C PRO A 112 -7.81 9.76 5.89
N ASP A 113 -8.71 8.81 6.19
CA ASP A 113 -9.65 8.94 7.30
C ASP A 113 -8.95 8.84 8.66
N LEU A 114 -7.95 7.95 8.79
CA LEU A 114 -7.15 7.84 10.00
C LEU A 114 -6.39 9.12 10.34
N ILE A 115 -5.88 9.82 9.33
CA ILE A 115 -5.23 11.12 9.53
C ILE A 115 -6.21 12.13 10.14
N TRP A 116 -7.43 12.21 9.60
CA TRP A 116 -8.47 13.06 10.16
C TRP A 116 -8.82 12.65 11.60
N MET A 117 -8.89 11.35 11.86
CA MET A 117 -9.14 10.82 13.20
C MET A 117 -8.02 11.18 14.18
N ILE A 118 -6.75 11.03 13.80
CA ILE A 118 -5.60 11.38 14.66
C ILE A 118 -5.61 12.88 14.97
N ARG A 119 -5.84 13.74 13.96
CA ARG A 119 -5.99 15.19 14.17
C ARG A 119 -7.10 15.52 15.17
N LEU A 120 -8.25 14.85 15.02
CA LEU A 120 -9.38 15.03 15.92
C LEU A 120 -9.09 14.53 17.35
N LEU A 121 -8.43 13.38 17.49
CA LEU A 121 -8.03 12.84 18.80
C LEU A 121 -7.14 13.81 19.57
N VAL A 122 -6.13 14.38 18.91
CA VAL A 122 -5.22 15.35 19.52
C VAL A 122 -5.97 16.62 19.93
N GLN A 123 -6.84 17.15 19.06
CA GLN A 123 -7.62 18.34 19.38
C GLN A 123 -8.53 18.09 20.59
N VAL A 124 -9.29 16.99 20.59
CA VAL A 124 -10.23 16.65 21.67
C VAL A 124 -9.50 16.44 22.99
N ALA A 125 -8.37 15.72 22.99
CA ALA A 125 -7.55 15.52 24.17
C ALA A 125 -6.97 16.84 24.71
N SER A 126 -6.53 17.73 23.82
CA SER A 126 -5.99 19.04 24.20
C SER A 126 -7.06 19.96 24.80
N GLU A 127 -8.26 20.02 24.22
CA GLU A 127 -9.34 20.84 24.77
C GLU A 127 -9.87 20.27 26.10
N ALA A 128 -9.92 18.94 26.21
CA ALA A 128 -10.27 18.25 27.45
C ALA A 128 -9.32 18.57 28.60
N SER A 129 -8.01 18.69 28.34
CA SER A 129 -7.03 19.03 29.39
C SER A 129 -7.24 20.41 30.00
N TRP A 130 -7.94 21.30 29.30
CA TRP A 130 -8.31 22.65 29.76
C TRP A 130 -9.77 22.74 30.22
N GLY A 131 -10.48 21.61 30.32
CA GLY A 131 -11.90 21.58 30.66
C GLY A 131 -12.81 22.27 29.63
N ASN A 132 -12.30 22.53 28.42
CA ASN A 132 -13.05 23.23 27.39
C ASN A 132 -13.94 22.27 26.60
N SER A 133 -15.23 22.28 26.90
CA SER A 133 -16.24 21.50 26.18
C SER A 133 -16.90 22.25 25.00
N ARG A 134 -16.58 23.54 24.82
CA ARG A 134 -17.17 24.42 23.81
C ARG A 134 -16.08 25.01 22.92
N TYR A 135 -15.55 24.18 22.04
CA TYR A 135 -14.56 24.57 21.04
C TYR A 135 -15.05 24.30 19.62
N TYR A 136 -14.44 24.98 18.66
CA TYR A 136 -14.67 24.71 17.25
C TYR A 136 -13.88 23.47 16.83
N VAL A 137 -14.56 22.44 16.35
CA VAL A 137 -13.93 21.22 15.84
C VAL A 137 -13.31 21.53 14.48
N ALA A 138 -11.98 21.42 14.36
CA ALA A 138 -11.25 21.78 13.14
C ALA A 138 -11.33 20.69 12.05
N VAL A 139 -11.94 19.54 12.36
CA VAL A 139 -12.06 18.39 11.46
C VAL A 139 -13.52 18.21 11.02
N ASP A 140 -13.78 18.46 9.74
CA ASP A 140 -15.12 18.34 9.14
C ASP A 140 -15.55 16.89 8.85
N ASN A 141 -14.69 15.91 9.10
CA ASN A 141 -14.99 14.50 8.86
C ASN A 141 -16.04 13.98 9.89
N PHE A 142 -17.30 13.91 9.45
CA PHE A 142 -18.43 13.47 10.28
C PHE A 142 -18.27 12.04 10.83
N GLU A 143 -17.73 11.11 10.05
CA GLU A 143 -17.49 9.74 10.51
C GLU A 143 -16.55 9.73 11.72
N CYS A 144 -15.43 10.47 11.64
CA CYS A 144 -14.47 10.60 12.74
C CYS A 144 -15.14 11.14 14.01
N GLN A 145 -16.00 12.16 13.88
CA GLN A 145 -16.74 12.73 15.02
C GLN A 145 -17.70 11.72 15.67
N VAL A 146 -18.38 10.89 14.86
CA VAL A 146 -19.28 9.85 15.37
C VAL A 146 -18.48 8.75 16.11
N VAL A 147 -17.35 8.33 15.55
CA VAL A 147 -16.50 7.27 16.12
C VAL A 147 -15.96 7.68 17.48
N ILE A 148 -15.37 8.88 17.60
CA ILE A 148 -14.83 9.34 18.89
C ILE A 148 -15.94 9.54 19.93
N LYS A 149 -17.10 10.09 19.55
CA LYS A 149 -18.24 10.23 20.46
C LYS A 149 -18.72 8.88 20.99
N LYS A 150 -18.77 7.84 20.15
CA LYS A 150 -19.13 6.47 20.57
C LYS A 150 -18.09 5.90 21.54
N TRP A 151 -16.81 6.12 21.27
CA TRP A 151 -15.73 5.68 22.14
C TRP A 151 -15.78 6.38 23.52
N LEU A 152 -16.04 7.69 23.53
CA LEU A 152 -16.19 8.50 24.74
C LEU A 152 -17.45 8.20 25.57
N LYS A 153 -18.38 7.37 25.07
CA LYS A 153 -19.46 6.82 25.92
C LYS A 153 -18.95 5.74 26.88
N HIS A 154 -17.84 5.09 26.53
CA HIS A 154 -17.25 3.99 27.29
C HIS A 154 -16.03 4.43 28.11
N TYR A 155 -15.37 5.51 27.67
CA TYR A 155 -14.16 6.06 28.30
C TYR A 155 -14.31 7.56 28.56
N SER A 156 -13.69 8.06 29.63
CA SER A 156 -13.76 9.49 29.97
C SER A 156 -12.81 10.33 29.12
N MET A 157 -13.06 11.65 29.08
CA MET A 157 -12.16 12.62 28.44
C MET A 157 -10.77 12.64 29.08
N ASN A 158 -10.68 12.54 30.41
CA ASN A 158 -9.39 12.45 31.12
C ASN A 158 -8.62 11.20 30.70
N PHE A 159 -9.31 10.08 30.57
CA PHE A 159 -8.69 8.83 30.11
C PHE A 159 -8.16 8.94 28.67
N LEU A 160 -8.92 9.60 27.77
CA LEU A 160 -8.42 9.92 26.42
C LEU A 160 -7.13 10.74 26.48
N GLN A 161 -7.12 11.81 27.27
CA GLN A 161 -5.99 12.73 27.36
C GLN A 161 -4.73 12.05 27.90
N GLU A 162 -4.83 11.35 29.03
CA GLU A 162 -3.71 10.61 29.62
C GLU A 162 -3.18 9.52 28.69
N ASN A 163 -4.07 8.73 28.10
CA ASN A 163 -3.67 7.62 27.23
C ASN A 163 -3.04 8.12 25.93
N LEU A 164 -3.65 9.11 25.28
CA LEU A 164 -3.12 9.66 24.03
C LEU A 164 -1.76 10.33 24.25
N LEU A 165 -1.59 11.11 25.32
CA LEU A 165 -0.31 11.75 25.63
C LEU A 165 0.78 10.70 25.87
N LYS A 166 0.48 9.67 26.66
CA LYS A 166 1.40 8.55 26.91
C LYS A 166 1.81 7.86 25.62
N GLU A 167 0.86 7.48 24.77
CA GLU A 167 1.16 6.74 23.54
C GLU A 167 1.89 7.60 22.50
N LEU A 168 1.52 8.88 22.35
CA LEU A 168 2.26 9.81 21.48
C LEU A 168 3.70 10.00 21.97
N THR A 169 3.90 10.18 23.27
CA THR A 169 5.26 10.33 23.84
C THR A 169 6.08 9.06 23.61
N ASN A 170 5.51 7.89 23.88
CA ASN A 170 6.17 6.60 23.68
C ASN A 170 6.54 6.31 22.23
N PHE A 171 5.71 6.75 21.29
CA PHE A 171 5.95 6.63 19.86
C PHE A 171 7.02 7.62 19.38
N LEU A 172 6.87 8.90 19.71
CA LEU A 172 7.71 9.98 19.18
C LEU A 172 9.12 10.01 19.77
N GLN A 173 9.36 9.46 20.96
CA GLN A 173 10.71 9.31 21.51
C GLN A 173 11.63 8.42 20.65
N GLN A 174 11.06 7.59 19.76
CA GLN A 174 11.80 6.74 18.83
C GLN A 174 12.13 7.44 17.51
N GLU A 175 11.61 8.66 17.31
CA GLU A 175 11.77 9.43 16.09
C GLU A 175 12.90 10.46 16.20
N LYS A 176 13.39 10.94 15.05
CA LYS A 176 14.34 12.05 15.04
C LYS A 176 13.64 13.30 15.60
N PRO A 177 14.33 14.14 16.40
CA PRO A 177 13.72 15.34 16.98
C PRO A 177 13.05 16.26 15.95
N LEU A 178 13.68 16.44 14.77
CA LEU A 178 13.11 17.25 13.69
C LEU A 178 11.79 16.68 13.14
N THR A 179 11.71 15.36 12.92
CA THR A 179 10.49 14.73 12.36
C THR A 179 9.36 14.71 13.39
N ALA A 180 9.68 14.47 14.66
CA ALA A 180 8.72 14.56 15.76
C ALA A 180 8.16 15.98 15.92
N TRP A 181 9.03 17.00 15.86
CA TRP A 181 8.61 18.40 15.88
C TRP A 181 7.69 18.75 14.69
N ILE A 182 8.09 18.40 13.45
CA ILE A 182 7.26 18.62 12.24
C ILE A 182 5.87 17.98 12.40
N PHE A 183 5.80 16.79 12.97
CA PHE A 183 4.54 16.08 13.20
C PHE A 183 3.65 16.79 14.21
N CYS A 184 4.20 17.10 15.38
CA CYS A 184 3.46 17.75 16.47
C CYS A 184 2.99 19.17 16.09
N SER A 185 3.80 19.93 15.37
CA SER A 185 3.48 21.30 14.97
C SER A 185 2.28 21.42 14.04
N GLN A 186 1.82 20.31 13.45
CA GLN A 186 0.66 20.31 12.53
C GLN A 186 -0.68 20.07 13.23
N PHE A 187 -0.69 19.82 14.54
CA PHE A 187 -1.93 19.59 15.28
C PHE A 187 -2.50 20.90 15.85
N ALA A 188 -3.83 21.00 15.79
CA ALA A 188 -4.57 22.02 16.53
C ALA A 188 -4.83 21.51 17.95
N GLY A 189 -4.89 22.44 18.89
CA GLY A 189 -5.23 22.18 20.29
C GLY A 189 -5.74 23.45 20.96
N HIS A 190 -5.92 23.41 22.28
CA HIS A 190 -6.38 24.55 23.04
C HIS A 190 -5.47 25.77 22.80
N ASN A 191 -6.03 26.84 22.25
CA ASN A 191 -5.32 28.07 21.86
C ASN A 191 -4.05 27.85 21.01
N THR A 192 -3.95 26.71 20.32
CA THR A 192 -2.78 26.32 19.53
C THR A 192 -3.14 26.28 18.06
N VAL A 193 -2.56 27.18 17.28
CA VAL A 193 -2.74 27.25 15.83
C VAL A 193 -1.75 26.27 15.16
N PRO A 194 -2.23 25.33 14.33
CA PRO A 194 -1.34 24.41 13.62
C PRO A 194 -0.49 25.15 12.58
N ALA A 195 0.78 24.75 12.46
CA ALA A 195 1.66 25.24 11.42
C ALA A 195 1.28 24.66 10.05
N THR A 196 1.34 25.51 9.03
CA THR A 196 1.13 25.11 7.63
C THR A 196 2.35 24.36 7.07
N THR A 197 2.13 23.55 6.05
CA THR A 197 3.21 22.86 5.31
C THR A 197 4.27 23.84 4.80
N GLU A 198 3.84 25.01 4.32
CA GLU A 198 4.70 26.09 3.83
C GLU A 198 5.59 26.65 4.95
N GLN A 199 5.00 26.93 6.13
CA GLN A 199 5.75 27.44 7.28
C GLN A 199 6.79 26.41 7.76
N LEU A 200 6.41 25.14 7.84
CA LEU A 200 7.31 24.06 8.27
C LEU A 200 8.43 23.81 7.26
N ALA A 201 8.13 23.87 5.96
CA ALA A 201 9.14 23.78 4.91
C ALA A 201 10.18 24.92 5.03
N LYS A 202 9.71 26.16 5.25
CA LYS A 202 10.58 27.32 5.45
C LYS A 202 11.46 27.19 6.70
N GLN A 203 10.91 26.69 7.81
CA GLN A 203 11.62 26.58 9.08
C GLN A 203 12.62 25.40 9.12
N SER A 204 12.29 24.29 8.47
CA SER A 204 13.13 23.07 8.47
C SER A 204 14.13 22.99 7.32
N GLY A 205 13.92 23.77 6.24
CA GLY A 205 14.68 23.64 4.99
C GLY A 205 14.27 22.45 4.13
N LEU A 206 13.25 21.68 4.53
CA LEU A 206 12.70 20.58 3.75
C LEU A 206 11.72 21.07 2.67
N SER A 207 11.53 20.28 1.63
CA SER A 207 10.47 20.53 0.67
C SER A 207 9.08 20.26 1.28
N GLN A 208 8.04 20.92 0.76
CA GLN A 208 6.66 20.66 1.21
C GLN A 208 6.26 19.19 1.09
N LEU A 209 6.70 18.51 0.03
CA LEU A 209 6.46 17.08 -0.17
C LEU A 209 7.08 16.24 0.95
N GLU A 210 8.28 16.59 1.42
CA GLU A 210 8.91 15.90 2.54
C GLU A 210 8.14 16.13 3.84
N ILE A 211 7.64 17.35 4.09
CA ILE A 211 6.80 17.66 5.24
C ILE A 211 5.51 16.82 5.24
N GLU A 212 4.80 16.78 4.11
CA GLU A 212 3.60 15.96 3.95
C GLU A 212 3.90 14.46 4.10
N THR A 213 5.03 14.00 3.57
CA THR A 213 5.47 12.60 3.69
C THR A 213 5.77 12.24 5.15
N ILE A 214 6.44 13.11 5.91
CA ILE A 214 6.68 12.92 7.35
C ILE A 214 5.35 12.76 8.08
N PHE A 215 4.40 13.66 7.81
CA PHE A 215 3.10 13.64 8.49
C PHE A 215 2.29 12.38 8.18
N LEU A 216 2.26 12.00 6.90
CA LEU A 216 1.59 10.81 6.40
C LEU A 216 2.20 9.52 6.97
N ASP A 217 3.53 9.43 6.98
CA ASP A 217 4.27 8.29 7.52
C ASP A 217 4.02 8.13 9.03
N LEU A 218 4.22 9.21 9.80
CA LEU A 218 4.08 9.17 11.26
C LEU A 218 2.64 8.90 11.69
N SER A 219 1.64 9.46 11.00
CA SER A 219 0.23 9.16 11.27
C SER A 219 -0.08 7.68 11.04
N SER A 220 0.40 7.11 9.93
CA SER A 220 0.18 5.70 9.59
C SER A 220 0.86 4.78 10.60
N ARG A 221 2.11 5.07 10.97
CA ARG A 221 2.87 4.29 11.96
C ARG A 221 2.36 4.45 13.38
N PHE A 222 1.85 5.64 13.74
CA PHE A 222 1.22 5.85 15.05
C PHE A 222 -0.05 5.01 15.19
N ALA A 223 -0.89 4.96 14.15
CA ALA A 223 -2.06 4.07 14.12
C ALA A 223 -1.64 2.59 14.32
N LEU A 224 -0.58 2.15 13.63
CA LEU A 224 -0.02 0.80 13.80
C LEU A 224 0.53 0.57 15.22
N HIS A 225 1.21 1.56 15.80
CA HIS A 225 1.71 1.52 17.18
C HIS A 225 0.56 1.24 18.14
N LEU A 226 -0.54 2.02 18.09
CA LEU A 226 -1.71 1.86 18.94
C LEU A 226 -2.30 0.44 18.88
N ILE A 227 -2.32 -0.16 17.67
CA ILE A 227 -2.78 -1.55 17.48
C ILE A 227 -1.81 -2.54 18.13
N LYS A 228 -0.50 -2.38 17.89
CA LYS A 228 0.54 -3.31 18.40
C LYS A 228 0.59 -3.34 19.92
N VAL A 229 0.50 -2.17 20.57
CA VAL A 229 0.50 -2.09 22.04
C VAL A 229 -0.85 -2.40 22.67
N ARG A 230 -1.88 -2.72 21.86
CA ARG A 230 -3.26 -2.93 22.30
C ARG A 230 -3.79 -1.76 23.15
N SER A 231 -3.50 -0.53 22.73
CA SER A 231 -4.01 0.67 23.38
C SER A 231 -5.55 0.65 23.38
N PRO A 232 -6.23 1.18 24.39
CA PRO A 232 -7.68 1.42 24.35
C PRO A 232 -8.16 2.19 23.09
N LEU A 233 -7.29 3.03 22.53
CA LEU A 233 -7.54 3.78 21.29
C LEU A 233 -7.50 2.91 20.03
N CYS A 234 -6.97 1.67 20.09
CA CYS A 234 -6.86 0.80 18.91
C CYS A 234 -8.23 0.46 18.30
N SER A 235 -9.30 0.45 19.11
CA SER A 235 -10.67 0.23 18.65
C SER A 235 -11.14 1.32 17.69
N ILE A 236 -10.70 2.57 17.89
CA ILE A 236 -10.94 3.69 16.97
C ILE A 236 -10.20 3.44 15.65
N ILE A 237 -8.96 2.97 15.71
CA ILE A 237 -8.15 2.70 14.52
C ILE A 237 -8.73 1.53 13.69
N GLU A 238 -9.11 0.44 14.36
CA GLU A 238 -9.71 -0.74 13.71
C GLU A 238 -11.04 -0.44 13.01
N HIS A 239 -11.78 0.61 13.43
CA HIS A 239 -12.97 1.08 12.71
C HIS A 239 -12.67 1.46 11.25
N PHE A 240 -11.47 2.00 10.99
CA PHE A 240 -11.04 2.43 9.65
C PHE A 240 -10.34 1.33 8.85
N LYS A 241 -10.31 0.10 9.35
CA LYS A 241 -9.82 -1.06 8.61
C LYS A 241 -10.68 -1.30 7.37
N ILE A 242 -10.05 -1.56 6.24
CA ILE A 242 -10.74 -1.86 4.99
C ILE A 242 -11.39 -3.23 5.12
N LYS A 243 -12.72 -3.26 5.05
CA LYS A 243 -13.52 -4.49 5.10
C LYS A 243 -13.58 -5.15 3.73
N ASN A 244 -13.69 -6.49 3.71
CA ASN A 244 -13.87 -7.30 2.51
C ASN A 244 -12.81 -7.00 1.43
N SER A 245 -11.56 -6.88 1.84
CA SER A 245 -10.47 -6.59 0.90
C SER A 245 -10.30 -7.72 -0.10
N LEU A 246 -9.66 -7.41 -1.24
CA LEU A 246 -9.30 -8.41 -2.25
C LEU A 246 -8.49 -9.58 -1.64
N PHE A 247 -7.63 -9.29 -0.66
CA PHE A 247 -6.83 -10.30 0.01
C PHE A 247 -7.62 -11.13 1.03
N ASP A 248 -8.66 -10.58 1.66
CA ASP A 248 -9.55 -11.37 2.53
C ASP A 248 -10.28 -12.45 1.73
N LYS A 249 -10.80 -12.08 0.54
CA LYS A 249 -11.43 -13.04 -0.39
C LYS A 249 -10.45 -14.10 -0.87
N SER A 250 -9.22 -13.69 -1.16
CA SER A 250 -8.14 -14.58 -1.61
C SER A 250 -7.77 -15.61 -0.52
N ARG A 251 -7.60 -15.16 0.73
CA ARG A 251 -7.35 -16.05 1.87
C ARG A 251 -8.53 -16.98 2.18
N ALA A 252 -9.76 -16.49 2.04
CA ALA A 252 -10.95 -17.31 2.23
C ALA A 252 -11.03 -18.44 1.18
N ALA A 253 -10.75 -18.14 -0.09
CA ALA A 253 -10.68 -19.16 -1.15
C ALA A 253 -9.57 -20.19 -0.88
N LEU A 254 -8.37 -19.73 -0.49
CA LEU A 254 -7.29 -20.65 -0.11
C LEU A 254 -7.67 -21.55 1.06
N LYS A 255 -8.33 -21.00 2.09
CA LYS A 255 -8.80 -21.78 3.25
C LYS A 255 -9.78 -22.88 2.82
N GLN A 256 -10.71 -22.58 1.91
CA GLN A 256 -11.64 -23.59 1.38
C GLN A 256 -10.90 -24.68 0.59
N ALA A 257 -9.96 -24.30 -0.27
CA ALA A 257 -9.15 -25.26 -1.02
C ALA A 257 -8.32 -26.18 -0.10
N LEU A 258 -7.74 -25.63 0.97
CA LEU A 258 -7.02 -26.42 2.00
C LEU A 258 -7.92 -27.43 2.72
N ASN A 259 -9.22 -27.15 2.80
CA ASN A 259 -10.22 -28.06 3.35
C ASN A 259 -10.74 -29.08 2.31
N GLY A 260 -10.14 -29.14 1.12
CA GLY A 260 -10.53 -30.07 0.06
C GLY A 260 -11.75 -29.66 -0.77
N VAL A 261 -12.24 -28.41 -0.63
CA VAL A 261 -13.35 -27.91 -1.44
C VAL A 261 -12.85 -27.63 -2.87
N SER A 262 -13.56 -28.14 -3.88
CA SER A 262 -13.19 -27.96 -5.28
C SER A 262 -13.47 -26.53 -5.77
N ILE A 263 -12.82 -26.12 -6.87
CA ILE A 263 -13.06 -24.79 -7.49
C ILE A 263 -14.51 -24.63 -7.94
N ALA A 264 -15.11 -25.69 -8.49
CA ALA A 264 -16.51 -25.71 -8.90
C ALA A 264 -17.46 -25.55 -7.71
N ASP A 265 -17.21 -26.28 -6.61
CA ASP A 265 -18.04 -26.17 -5.40
C ASP A 265 -17.92 -24.80 -4.75
N MET A 266 -16.70 -24.24 -4.69
CA MET A 266 -16.47 -22.86 -4.21
C MET A 266 -17.25 -21.85 -5.05
N ALA A 267 -17.20 -21.99 -6.38
CA ALA A 267 -17.92 -21.12 -7.31
C ALA A 267 -19.44 -21.19 -7.09
N GLN A 268 -19.99 -22.40 -6.93
CA GLN A 268 -21.40 -22.61 -6.65
C GLN A 268 -21.83 -22.01 -5.30
N GLN A 269 -21.08 -22.29 -4.22
CA GLN A 269 -21.39 -21.82 -2.87
C GLN A 269 -21.34 -20.28 -2.75
N THR A 270 -20.40 -19.65 -3.48
CA THR A 270 -20.21 -18.20 -3.45
C THR A 270 -20.98 -17.45 -4.54
N GLN A 271 -21.69 -18.17 -5.43
CA GLN A 271 -22.36 -17.62 -6.61
C GLN A 271 -21.42 -16.80 -7.51
N LEU A 272 -20.17 -17.25 -7.63
CA LEU A 272 -19.15 -16.65 -8.48
C LEU A 272 -18.81 -17.59 -9.64
N LYS A 273 -18.16 -17.05 -10.68
CA LYS A 273 -17.61 -17.89 -11.76
C LYS A 273 -16.36 -18.61 -11.25
N GLU A 274 -16.09 -19.81 -11.75
CA GLU A 274 -14.83 -20.52 -11.48
C GLU A 274 -13.60 -19.68 -11.82
N SER A 275 -13.66 -18.87 -12.89
CA SER A 275 -12.59 -17.95 -13.24
C SER A 275 -12.28 -16.93 -12.13
N THR A 276 -13.30 -16.47 -11.40
CA THR A 276 -13.15 -15.56 -10.26
C THR A 276 -12.55 -16.26 -9.06
N ILE A 277 -12.92 -17.52 -8.80
CA ILE A 277 -12.29 -18.34 -7.75
C ILE A 277 -10.81 -18.60 -8.09
N CYS A 278 -10.51 -18.94 -9.34
CA CYS A 278 -9.14 -19.05 -9.84
C CYS A 278 -8.35 -17.75 -9.62
N GLU A 279 -8.92 -16.58 -9.92
CA GLU A 279 -8.28 -15.29 -9.63
C GLU A 279 -8.00 -15.09 -8.13
N HIS A 280 -8.94 -15.44 -7.26
CA HIS A 280 -8.74 -15.39 -5.80
C HIS A 280 -7.60 -16.31 -5.35
N LEU A 281 -7.50 -17.52 -5.88
CA LEU A 281 -6.42 -18.46 -5.58
C LEU A 281 -5.07 -17.97 -6.11
N LEU A 282 -5.02 -17.37 -7.31
CA LEU A 282 -3.79 -16.76 -7.83
C LEU A 282 -3.34 -15.57 -6.98
N ASN A 283 -4.28 -14.73 -6.55
CA ASN A 283 -3.97 -13.62 -5.66
C ASN A 283 -3.48 -14.11 -4.29
N ALA A 284 -4.03 -15.22 -3.78
CA ALA A 284 -3.53 -15.88 -2.58
C ALA A 284 -2.10 -16.39 -2.79
N ALA A 285 -1.79 -17.01 -3.93
CA ALA A 285 -0.43 -17.47 -4.25
C ALA A 285 0.58 -16.33 -4.35
N ILE A 286 0.15 -15.12 -4.70
CA ILE A 286 1.01 -13.93 -4.73
C ILE A 286 1.37 -13.47 -3.31
N ILE A 287 0.43 -13.51 -2.36
CA ILE A 287 0.61 -12.92 -1.02
C ILE A 287 1.06 -13.95 0.04
N GLU A 288 0.75 -15.23 -0.13
CA GLU A 288 1.03 -16.28 0.86
C GLU A 288 2.38 -16.96 0.57
N LYS A 289 3.35 -16.78 1.47
CA LYS A 289 4.72 -17.34 1.34
C LYS A 289 4.71 -18.87 1.19
N ASN A 290 3.81 -19.54 1.91
CA ASN A 290 3.71 -21.01 1.96
C ASN A 290 2.48 -21.51 1.18
N PHE A 291 2.21 -20.94 0.01
CA PHE A 291 1.09 -21.38 -0.82
C PHE A 291 1.27 -22.85 -1.26
N PRO A 292 0.23 -23.71 -1.14
CA PRO A 292 0.31 -25.14 -1.44
C PRO A 292 0.17 -25.43 -2.94
N TYR A 293 1.20 -25.11 -3.73
CA TYR A 293 1.18 -25.23 -5.19
C TYR A 293 0.79 -26.63 -5.70
N SER A 294 1.17 -27.68 -4.99
CA SER A 294 0.89 -29.08 -5.36
C SER A 294 -0.60 -29.45 -5.35
N LEU A 295 -1.46 -28.63 -4.74
CA LEU A 295 -2.93 -28.83 -4.83
C LEU A 295 -3.48 -28.52 -6.24
N PHE A 296 -2.73 -27.76 -7.03
CA PHE A 296 -3.23 -27.20 -8.30
C PHE A 296 -2.30 -27.44 -9.49
N LEU A 297 -1.03 -27.78 -9.23
CA LEU A 297 0.00 -28.06 -10.23
C LEU A 297 0.69 -29.37 -9.89
N ASN A 298 0.64 -30.32 -10.82
CA ASN A 298 1.36 -31.58 -10.68
C ASN A 298 2.77 -31.51 -11.29
N SER A 299 3.60 -32.51 -11.01
CA SER A 299 5.01 -32.55 -11.45
C SER A 299 5.17 -32.62 -12.97
N THR A 300 4.25 -33.27 -13.69
CA THR A 300 4.27 -33.36 -15.16
C THR A 300 4.03 -31.98 -15.77
N GLU A 301 3.00 -31.28 -15.32
CA GLU A 301 2.68 -29.91 -15.78
C GLU A 301 3.81 -28.93 -15.50
N GLU A 302 4.46 -29.03 -14.33
CA GLU A 302 5.62 -28.19 -14.02
C GLU A 302 6.81 -28.47 -14.92
N LYS A 303 7.04 -29.73 -15.28
CA LYS A 303 8.11 -30.12 -16.21
C LYS A 303 7.84 -29.58 -17.61
N GLU A 304 6.63 -29.79 -18.13
CA GLU A 304 6.21 -29.27 -19.45
C GLU A 304 6.35 -27.75 -19.53
N LEU A 305 5.88 -27.03 -18.51
CA LEU A 305 6.04 -25.58 -18.45
C LEU A 305 7.50 -25.14 -18.36
N THR A 306 8.36 -25.91 -17.70
CA THR A 306 9.80 -25.62 -17.61
C THR A 306 10.48 -25.80 -18.97
N ASP A 307 10.11 -26.83 -19.72
CA ASP A 307 10.71 -27.15 -21.02
C ASP A 307 10.22 -26.19 -22.12
N LEU A 308 8.97 -25.71 -22.04
CA LEU A 308 8.36 -24.81 -23.03
C LEU A 308 8.72 -23.33 -22.86
N LEU A 309 8.88 -22.87 -21.62
CA LEU A 309 8.99 -21.44 -21.33
C LEU A 309 10.46 -20.99 -21.22
N PRO A 310 10.79 -19.76 -21.64
CA PRO A 310 12.17 -19.27 -21.59
C PRO A 310 12.66 -19.14 -20.14
N SER A 311 13.98 -19.10 -19.95
CA SER A 311 14.57 -18.94 -18.61
C SER A 311 14.16 -17.64 -17.92
N ASP A 312 14.06 -16.55 -18.69
CA ASP A 312 13.60 -15.26 -18.20
C ASP A 312 12.07 -15.20 -18.12
N ILE A 313 11.57 -15.20 -16.88
CA ILE A 313 10.15 -15.10 -16.55
C ILE A 313 9.52 -13.81 -17.09
N ASP A 314 10.29 -12.73 -17.26
CA ASP A 314 9.75 -11.48 -17.77
C ASP A 314 9.33 -11.54 -19.25
N GLN A 315 9.81 -12.56 -19.99
CA GLN A 315 9.42 -12.85 -21.37
C GLN A 315 8.22 -13.77 -21.49
N TRP A 316 7.70 -14.30 -20.37
CA TRP A 316 6.64 -15.30 -20.41
C TRP A 316 5.32 -14.73 -20.91
N GLN A 317 4.75 -15.40 -21.91
CA GLN A 317 3.44 -15.09 -22.46
C GLN A 317 2.64 -16.38 -22.58
N TYR A 318 1.37 -16.37 -22.19
CA TYR A 318 0.54 -17.59 -22.21
C TYR A 318 0.40 -18.20 -23.61
N LYS A 319 0.51 -17.38 -24.66
CA LYS A 319 0.54 -17.85 -26.05
C LYS A 319 1.70 -18.82 -26.35
N LEU A 320 2.81 -18.76 -25.58
CA LEU A 320 3.95 -19.67 -25.74
C LEU A 320 3.63 -21.10 -25.28
N VAL A 321 2.57 -21.29 -24.47
CA VAL A 321 2.06 -22.63 -24.14
C VAL A 321 1.51 -23.32 -25.40
N GLY A 322 1.14 -22.55 -26.44
CA GLY A 322 0.86 -23.05 -27.78
C GLY A 322 -0.18 -24.17 -27.80
N GLN A 323 0.17 -25.29 -28.42
CA GLN A 323 -0.69 -26.47 -28.58
C GLN A 323 -1.08 -27.17 -27.25
N PHE A 324 -0.40 -26.86 -26.14
CA PHE A 324 -0.71 -27.45 -24.83
C PHE A 324 -1.76 -26.65 -24.05
N GLN A 325 -2.37 -25.62 -24.63
CA GLN A 325 -3.37 -24.79 -23.94
C GLN A 325 -4.62 -25.58 -23.51
N ASP A 326 -4.97 -26.65 -24.22
CA ASP A 326 -6.07 -27.54 -23.85
C ASP A 326 -5.77 -28.35 -22.57
N GLN A 327 -4.49 -28.52 -22.24
CA GLN A 327 -4.03 -29.27 -21.08
C GLN A 327 -3.64 -28.34 -19.92
N ILE A 328 -3.06 -27.18 -20.25
CA ILE A 328 -2.55 -26.21 -19.29
C ILE A 328 -3.38 -24.92 -19.39
N SER A 329 -4.32 -24.80 -18.45
CA SER A 329 -5.13 -23.59 -18.30
C SER A 329 -4.27 -22.36 -17.95
N PHE A 330 -4.80 -21.17 -18.25
CA PHE A 330 -4.15 -19.92 -17.85
C PHE A 330 -3.92 -19.85 -16.34
N PHE A 331 -4.83 -20.41 -15.53
CA PHE A 331 -4.69 -20.51 -14.08
C PHE A 331 -3.41 -21.27 -13.71
N LYS A 332 -3.21 -22.47 -14.24
CA LYS A 332 -2.02 -23.29 -13.97
C LYS A 332 -0.74 -22.61 -14.45
N TYR A 333 -0.73 -22.09 -15.68
CA TYR A 333 0.39 -21.31 -16.22
C TYR A 333 0.77 -20.13 -15.30
N ARG A 334 -0.23 -19.33 -14.87
CA ARG A 334 0.01 -18.17 -14.01
C ARG A 334 0.48 -18.59 -12.63
N LEU A 335 -0.09 -19.66 -12.08
CA LEU A 335 0.29 -20.19 -10.79
C LEU A 335 1.75 -20.66 -10.79
N PHE A 336 2.19 -21.32 -11.87
CA PHE A 336 3.59 -21.71 -12.06
C PHE A 336 4.52 -20.49 -12.18
N ALA A 337 4.10 -19.46 -12.92
CA ALA A 337 4.85 -18.20 -13.01
C ALA A 337 5.03 -17.53 -11.64
N ILE A 338 3.99 -17.56 -10.79
CA ILE A 338 4.06 -17.06 -9.41
C ILE A 338 5.04 -17.90 -8.59
N LYS A 339 4.95 -19.23 -8.63
CA LYS A 339 5.87 -20.17 -7.95
C LYS A 339 7.32 -19.90 -8.30
N ARG A 340 7.64 -19.78 -9.59
CA ARG A 340 9.00 -19.49 -10.08
C ARG A 340 9.47 -18.11 -9.66
N SER A 341 8.58 -17.13 -9.68
CA SER A 341 8.91 -15.75 -9.27
C SER A 341 9.30 -15.67 -7.79
N HIS A 342 8.58 -16.35 -6.90
CA HIS A 342 8.94 -16.43 -5.47
C HIS A 342 10.36 -16.96 -5.24
N LYS A 343 10.80 -17.95 -6.02
CA LYS A 343 12.17 -18.47 -5.96
C LYS A 343 13.21 -17.45 -6.42
N THR A 344 12.90 -16.65 -7.44
CA THR A 344 13.84 -15.65 -8.01
C THR A 344 13.89 -14.34 -7.23
N ILE A 345 12.80 -13.94 -6.57
CA ILE A 345 12.68 -12.64 -5.90
C ILE A 345 13.43 -12.62 -4.57
N GLY A 346 13.84 -13.78 -4.03
CA GLY A 346 14.60 -13.85 -2.78
C GLY A 346 13.85 -13.15 -1.66
N TYR A 347 12.69 -13.69 -1.28
CA TYR A 347 11.98 -13.22 -0.09
C TYR A 347 12.91 -13.39 1.12
N LYS A 348 13.51 -12.28 1.56
CA LYS A 348 14.19 -12.19 2.86
C LYS A 348 13.16 -12.36 3.97
#